data_AF-A0AAW0KL80-F1
#
_entry.id   AF-A0AAW0KL80-F1
#
_cell.length_a   1.000
_cell.length_b   1.000
_cell.length_c   1.000
_cell.angle_alpha   90.00
_cell.angle_beta   90.00
_cell.angle_gamma   90.00
#
_symmetry.space_group_name_H-M   'P 1'
#
loop_
_entity.id
_entity.type
_entity.pdbx_description
1 polymer ?
#
loop_
_entity_poly.entity_id
_entity_poly.type
_entity_poly.pdbx_seq_one_letter_code
_entity_poly.pdbx_strand_id
1 'polypeptide(L)'
;MWGLRSFLAVGFGFLVFFFTLLVLSLSLLYTPIPISAHFFPNVTSIPPWLNSTQCNWDSFRNLSGCHAGEKVDGLSKLKKYFQYFGYIDNTSNFTEDFDESLKSALETYQKNFNLNVTGELDDFTVQQIVRPRCGVADIVNGTSTMNSGKSNTSTRFHTVAHYTLFPGEPRWPQSKRDLTYAFNPDNNLSDEVKSVFARAFDRWSTVTPLTFTMTTSAYSADIKIGFYNGDHGDGEPFDGVLGTLAHAFSPPNGRFHLDGAETWVVSGDVTKATSSSAIDLESVAVHEIGHLLGLGHSSVQFSMCVKETAERSKFEAEDSPKK
;
A
#
# COMPACT_ATOMS: atom_id res chain seq x y z
N MET A 1 -63.43 -1.70 41.90
CA MET A 1 -62.18 -1.19 41.29
C MET A 1 -61.36 -2.33 40.70
N TRP A 2 -61.87 -2.99 39.67
CA TRP A 2 -61.17 -3.99 38.88
C TRP A 2 -61.47 -3.62 37.42
N GLY A 3 -60.49 -3.10 36.69
CA GLY A 3 -60.77 -2.65 35.32
C GLY A 3 -59.73 -1.77 34.63
N LEU A 4 -58.63 -1.39 35.27
CA LEU A 4 -57.64 -0.49 34.64
C LEU A 4 -56.18 -0.97 34.67
N ARG A 5 -55.92 -2.24 34.97
CA ARG A 5 -54.54 -2.79 34.99
C ARG A 5 -54.15 -3.67 33.80
N SER A 6 -55.08 -4.00 32.90
CA SER A 6 -54.81 -4.97 31.82
C SER A 6 -54.44 -4.36 30.46
N PHE A 7 -54.53 -3.04 30.28
CA PHE A 7 -54.25 -2.42 28.96
C PHE A 7 -52.82 -1.89 28.80
N LEU A 8 -52.09 -1.60 29.88
CA LEU A 8 -50.74 -1.03 29.80
C LEU A 8 -49.62 -2.08 29.62
N ALA A 9 -49.85 -3.33 30.03
CA ALA A 9 -48.86 -4.40 29.89
C ALA A 9 -48.77 -4.97 28.47
N VAL A 10 -49.85 -4.90 27.69
CA VAL A 10 -49.89 -5.42 26.31
C VAL A 10 -49.18 -4.46 25.34
N GLY A 11 -49.28 -3.14 25.56
CA GLY A 11 -48.64 -2.15 24.68
C GLY A 11 -47.11 -2.10 24.78
N PHE A 12 -46.54 -2.35 25.98
CA PHE A 12 -45.10 -2.26 26.19
C PHE A 12 -44.34 -3.48 25.63
N GLY A 13 -44.93 -4.67 25.69
CA GLY A 13 -44.37 -5.88 25.08
C GLY A 13 -44.35 -5.82 23.55
N PHE A 14 -45.39 -5.22 22.94
CA PHE A 14 -45.44 -5.02 21.49
C PHE A 14 -44.37 -4.04 20.99
N LEU A 15 -44.10 -2.95 21.72
CA LEU A 15 -43.10 -1.96 21.30
C LEU A 15 -41.66 -2.51 21.34
N VAL A 16 -41.32 -3.33 22.35
CA VAL A 16 -40.00 -3.97 22.49
C VAL A 16 -39.79 -5.07 21.45
N PHE A 17 -40.86 -5.80 21.08
CA PHE A 17 -40.80 -6.84 20.05
C PHE A 17 -40.58 -6.24 18.65
N PHE A 18 -41.21 -5.11 18.33
CA PHE A 18 -40.97 -4.41 17.06
C PHE A 18 -39.59 -3.75 16.99
N PHE A 19 -39.07 -3.21 18.10
CA PHE A 19 -37.72 -2.63 18.13
C PHE A 19 -36.63 -3.69 17.95
N THR A 20 -36.80 -4.87 18.55
CA THR A 20 -35.85 -6.00 18.39
C THR A 20 -35.91 -6.60 16.98
N LEU A 21 -37.09 -6.74 16.38
CA LEU A 21 -37.24 -7.15 14.97
C LEU A 21 -36.71 -6.11 13.97
N LEU A 22 -36.79 -4.81 14.29
CA LEU A 22 -36.23 -3.73 13.45
C LEU A 22 -34.69 -3.72 13.51
N VAL A 23 -34.08 -3.97 14.68
CA VAL A 23 -32.62 -4.08 14.81
C VAL A 23 -32.10 -5.39 14.19
N LEU A 24 -32.86 -6.49 14.29
CA LEU A 24 -32.56 -7.76 13.58
C LEU A 24 -32.76 -7.66 12.07
N SER A 25 -33.73 -6.87 11.58
CA SER A 25 -33.94 -6.68 10.14
C SER A 25 -32.96 -5.68 9.51
N LEU A 26 -32.48 -4.68 10.25
CA LEU A 26 -31.38 -3.80 9.81
C LEU A 26 -30.01 -4.50 9.83
N SER A 27 -29.82 -5.55 10.64
CA SER A 27 -28.59 -6.36 10.64
C SER A 27 -28.58 -7.46 9.58
N LEU A 28 -29.73 -7.77 8.97
CA LEU A 28 -29.87 -8.77 7.89
C LEU A 28 -29.73 -8.20 6.47
N LEU A 29 -29.39 -6.92 6.32
CA LEU A 29 -29.16 -6.27 5.01
C LEU A 29 -27.73 -5.74 4.82
N TYR A 30 -26.79 -6.08 5.71
CA TYR A 30 -25.37 -5.86 5.44
C TYR A 30 -24.82 -7.04 4.64
N THR A 31 -25.25 -7.17 3.38
CA THR A 31 -24.44 -7.92 2.41
C THR A 31 -23.27 -7.01 2.06
N PRO A 32 -22.02 -7.33 2.43
CA PRO A 32 -20.89 -6.54 1.96
C PRO A 32 -20.97 -6.54 0.44
N ILE A 33 -20.99 -5.34 -0.16
CA ILE A 33 -20.83 -5.23 -1.61
C ILE A 33 -19.50 -5.93 -1.91
N PRO A 34 -19.46 -6.96 -2.76
CA PRO A 34 -18.21 -7.62 -3.07
C PRO A 34 -17.25 -6.56 -3.60
N ILE A 35 -16.11 -6.41 -2.92
CA ILE A 35 -15.03 -5.52 -3.35
C ILE A 35 -14.49 -6.13 -4.64
N SER A 36 -14.86 -5.55 -5.79
CA SER A 36 -14.50 -6.06 -7.09
C SER A 36 -13.18 -5.45 -7.54
N ALA A 37 -12.07 -6.02 -7.09
CA ALA A 37 -10.78 -5.77 -7.71
C ALA A 37 -10.79 -6.22 -9.18
N HIS A 38 -10.21 -5.40 -10.06
CA HIS A 38 -10.22 -5.66 -11.51
C HIS A 38 -9.01 -6.52 -11.91
N PHE A 39 -9.21 -7.84 -11.97
CA PHE A 39 -8.17 -8.77 -12.40
C PHE A 39 -8.26 -9.09 -13.89
N PHE A 40 -7.12 -9.00 -14.57
CA PHE A 40 -6.97 -9.39 -15.97
C PHE A 40 -5.86 -10.44 -16.09
N PRO A 41 -6.10 -11.56 -16.80
CA PRO A 41 -5.09 -12.61 -16.93
C PRO A 41 -3.83 -12.09 -17.65
N ASN A 42 -3.98 -11.14 -18.57
CA ASN A 42 -2.90 -10.43 -19.24
C ASN A 42 -3.36 -9.08 -19.81
N VAL A 43 -2.40 -8.28 -20.28
CA VAL A 43 -2.64 -6.93 -20.82
C VAL A 43 -3.60 -6.87 -22.00
N THR A 44 -3.68 -7.92 -22.84
CA THR A 44 -4.58 -7.94 -24.00
C THR A 44 -6.04 -8.15 -23.60
N SER A 45 -6.27 -8.58 -22.37
CA SER A 45 -7.62 -8.81 -21.80
C SER A 45 -8.20 -7.55 -21.17
N ILE A 46 -7.41 -6.47 -21.04
CA ILE A 46 -7.87 -5.19 -20.51
C ILE A 46 -8.76 -4.51 -21.56
N PRO A 47 -10.02 -4.19 -21.23
CA PRO A 47 -10.89 -3.51 -22.17
C PRO A 47 -10.37 -2.10 -22.51
N PRO A 48 -10.46 -1.65 -23.78
CA PRO A 48 -9.97 -0.33 -24.18
C PRO A 48 -10.61 0.85 -23.43
N TRP A 49 -11.83 0.68 -22.94
CA TRP A 49 -12.55 1.72 -22.18
C TRP A 49 -12.12 1.82 -20.71
N LEU A 50 -11.35 0.85 -20.20
CA LEU A 50 -10.88 0.83 -18.81
C LEU A 50 -9.61 1.67 -18.61
N ASN A 51 -9.26 2.52 -19.60
CA ASN A 51 -8.21 3.52 -19.45
C ASN A 51 -8.70 4.61 -18.48
N SER A 52 -8.39 4.46 -17.20
CA SER A 52 -8.52 5.58 -16.26
C SER A 52 -7.56 6.68 -16.68
N THR A 53 -8.10 7.85 -16.97
CA THR A 53 -7.33 9.03 -17.40
C THR A 53 -6.83 9.88 -16.24
N GLN A 54 -7.15 9.53 -14.99
CA GLN A 54 -6.78 10.34 -13.84
C GLN A 54 -6.37 9.46 -12.64
N CYS A 55 -5.07 9.41 -12.38
CA CYS A 55 -4.57 9.15 -11.03
C CYS A 55 -4.89 10.39 -10.16
N ASN A 56 -5.23 10.20 -8.88
CA ASN A 56 -5.46 11.33 -7.97
C ASN A 56 -4.26 12.30 -7.92
N TRP A 57 -3.05 11.76 -8.10
CA TRP A 57 -1.83 12.54 -8.05
C TRP A 57 -1.46 13.20 -9.38
N ASP A 58 -2.13 12.89 -10.50
CA ASP A 58 -1.84 13.54 -11.80
C ASP A 58 -2.04 15.07 -11.74
N SER A 59 -2.89 15.54 -10.83
CA SER A 59 -3.07 16.98 -10.57
C SER A 59 -1.78 17.69 -10.12
N PHE A 60 -0.84 16.97 -9.50
CA PHE A 60 0.46 17.53 -9.09
C PHE A 60 1.37 17.88 -10.26
N ARG A 61 1.09 17.38 -11.48
CA ARG A 61 1.81 17.79 -12.70
C ARG A 61 1.71 19.30 -12.95
N ASN A 62 0.61 19.92 -12.52
CA ASN A 62 0.39 21.36 -12.65
C ASN A 62 1.27 22.19 -11.70
N LEU A 63 1.96 21.56 -10.75
CA LEU A 63 2.85 22.22 -9.80
C LEU A 63 4.32 22.24 -10.28
N SER A 64 4.60 21.75 -11.49
CA SER A 64 5.97 21.73 -12.00
C SER A 64 6.53 23.15 -12.17
N GLY A 65 7.78 23.35 -11.72
CA GLY A 65 8.47 24.62 -11.66
C GLY A 65 8.16 25.47 -10.42
N CYS A 66 7.28 24.99 -9.52
CA CYS A 66 6.92 25.74 -8.33
C CYS A 66 8.07 25.78 -7.30
N HIS A 67 8.29 26.94 -6.69
CA HIS A 67 9.43 27.20 -5.81
C HIS A 67 9.09 28.14 -4.64
N ALA A 68 10.05 28.32 -3.73
CA ALA A 68 9.86 29.06 -2.49
C ALA A 68 9.36 30.50 -2.70
N GLY A 69 8.34 30.89 -1.93
CA GLY A 69 7.71 32.21 -1.99
C GLY A 69 6.47 32.29 -2.90
N GLU A 70 6.16 31.23 -3.65
CA GLU A 70 4.95 31.16 -4.47
C GLU A 70 3.73 30.67 -3.68
N LYS A 71 2.54 30.95 -4.24
CA LYS A 71 1.26 30.45 -3.75
C LYS A 71 0.47 29.88 -4.91
N VAL A 72 0.28 28.56 -4.92
CA VAL A 72 -0.30 27.83 -6.05
C VAL A 72 -1.36 26.86 -5.55
N ASP A 73 -2.52 26.84 -6.21
CA ASP A 73 -3.61 25.93 -5.88
C ASP A 73 -3.15 24.46 -6.04
N GLY A 74 -3.33 23.67 -4.98
CA GLY A 74 -2.94 22.26 -4.94
C GLY A 74 -1.71 21.98 -4.07
N LEU A 75 -0.97 23.00 -3.63
CA LEU A 75 0.14 22.83 -2.68
C LEU A 75 -0.35 22.27 -1.34
N SER A 76 -1.55 22.62 -0.89
CA SER A 76 -2.11 22.02 0.34
C SER A 76 -2.31 20.50 0.20
N LYS A 77 -2.75 20.04 -0.98
CA LYS A 77 -2.92 18.60 -1.27
C LYS A 77 -1.58 17.90 -1.39
N LEU A 78 -0.59 18.54 -2.01
CA LEU A 78 0.76 18.00 -2.09
C LEU A 78 1.42 17.90 -0.70
N LYS A 79 1.19 18.86 0.19
CA LYS A 79 1.66 18.76 1.58
C LYS A 79 1.01 17.59 2.33
N LYS A 80 -0.26 17.27 2.06
CA LYS A 80 -0.91 16.04 2.58
C LYS A 80 -0.24 14.78 2.05
N TYR A 81 0.15 14.74 0.78
CA TYR A 81 0.94 13.64 0.22
C TYR A 81 2.27 13.47 0.98
N PHE A 82 3.00 14.57 1.20
CA PHE A 82 4.26 14.52 1.94
C PHE A 82 4.07 14.14 3.41
N GLN A 83 2.99 14.57 4.05
CA GLN A 83 2.63 14.10 5.39
C GLN A 83 2.36 12.60 5.42
N TYR A 84 1.56 12.09 4.47
CA TYR A 84 1.22 10.68 4.38
C TYR A 84 2.47 9.78 4.32
N PHE A 85 3.47 10.17 3.53
CA PHE A 85 4.75 9.44 3.43
C PHE A 85 5.79 9.80 4.50
N GLY A 86 5.45 10.64 5.48
CA GLY A 86 6.27 10.96 6.66
C GLY A 86 7.28 12.10 6.48
N TYR A 87 7.22 12.86 5.39
CA TYR A 87 8.12 13.99 5.12
C TYR A 87 7.70 15.30 5.80
N ILE A 88 6.42 15.44 6.18
CA ILE A 88 5.90 16.60 6.92
C ILE A 88 5.19 16.13 8.18
N ASP A 89 5.45 16.81 9.29
CA ASP A 89 4.86 16.49 10.60
C ASP A 89 3.34 16.73 10.67
N ASN A 90 2.68 15.95 11.52
CA ASN A 90 1.23 15.94 11.73
C ASN A 90 0.60 17.23 12.31
N THR A 91 1.43 18.21 12.69
CA THR A 91 0.99 19.48 13.31
C THR A 91 0.88 20.64 12.33
N SER A 92 1.21 20.42 11.07
CA SER A 92 1.29 21.49 10.06
C SER A 92 -0.08 21.88 9.51
N ASN A 93 -0.35 23.19 9.41
CA ASN A 93 -1.49 23.70 8.64
C ASN A 93 -1.15 23.67 7.15
N PHE A 94 -1.91 22.92 6.36
CA PHE A 94 -1.70 22.83 4.91
C PHE A 94 -2.35 23.99 4.17
N THR A 95 -1.60 25.08 4.06
CA THR A 95 -1.94 26.21 3.19
C THR A 95 -1.41 25.99 1.76
N GLU A 96 -1.89 26.80 0.82
CA GLU A 96 -1.43 26.84 -0.57
C GLU A 96 -0.09 27.57 -0.75
N ASP A 97 0.60 27.95 0.32
CA ASP A 97 1.86 28.68 0.23
C ASP A 97 3.04 27.71 0.14
N PHE A 98 4.04 27.98 -0.69
CA PHE A 98 5.29 27.23 -0.69
C PHE A 98 6.15 27.70 0.49
N ASP A 99 6.09 26.96 1.60
CA ASP A 99 6.77 27.28 2.85
C ASP A 99 8.07 26.47 3.04
N GLU A 100 8.83 26.82 4.07
CA GLU A 100 10.07 26.11 4.42
C GLU A 100 9.85 24.63 4.78
N SER A 101 8.65 24.28 5.26
CA SER A 101 8.29 22.89 5.55
C SER A 101 8.23 22.06 4.27
N LEU A 102 7.52 22.55 3.25
CA LEU A 102 7.46 21.90 1.94
C LEU A 102 8.84 21.84 1.27
N LYS A 103 9.64 22.92 1.36
CA LYS A 103 11.00 22.92 0.83
C LYS A 103 11.86 21.81 1.46
N SER A 104 11.87 21.73 2.79
CA SER A 104 12.61 20.69 3.53
C SER A 104 12.13 19.27 3.18
N ALA A 105 10.82 19.09 3.03
CA ALA A 105 10.22 17.83 2.60
C ALA A 105 10.69 17.43 1.18
N LEU A 106 10.71 18.39 0.24
CA LEU A 106 11.19 18.17 -1.13
C LEU A 106 12.68 17.82 -1.16
N GLU A 107 13.52 18.53 -0.43
CA GLU A 107 14.96 18.23 -0.35
C GLU A 107 15.20 16.80 0.17
N THR A 108 14.45 16.41 1.20
CA THR A 108 14.51 15.06 1.78
C THR A 108 14.00 14.01 0.81
N TYR A 109 12.88 14.27 0.13
CA TYR A 109 12.31 13.40 -0.89
C TYR A 109 13.27 13.19 -2.05
N GLN A 110 13.80 14.27 -2.63
CA GLN A 110 14.77 14.21 -3.72
C GLN A 110 16.00 13.39 -3.32
N LYS A 111 16.51 13.60 -2.10
CA LYS A 111 17.61 12.80 -1.57
C LYS A 111 17.25 11.32 -1.43
N ASN A 112 16.05 10.99 -0.94
CA ASN A 112 15.57 9.62 -0.82
C ASN A 112 15.46 8.93 -2.19
N PHE A 113 14.99 9.65 -3.20
CA PHE A 113 14.79 9.13 -4.56
C PHE A 113 16.01 9.30 -5.48
N ASN A 114 17.16 9.72 -4.96
CA ASN A 114 18.39 9.94 -5.72
C ASN A 114 18.22 10.94 -6.89
N LEU A 115 17.36 11.92 -6.69
CA LEU A 115 17.20 13.07 -7.57
C LEU A 115 18.20 14.17 -7.19
N ASN A 116 18.33 15.18 -8.05
CA ASN A 116 19.05 16.40 -7.68
C ASN A 116 18.29 17.11 -6.56
N VAL A 117 19.00 17.45 -5.48
CA VAL A 117 18.42 18.12 -4.32
C VAL A 117 18.32 19.61 -4.61
N THR A 118 17.22 20.03 -5.24
CA THR A 118 16.92 21.42 -5.60
C THR A 118 16.04 22.09 -4.53
N GLY A 119 15.24 21.32 -3.80
CA GLY A 119 14.20 21.84 -2.91
C GLY A 119 13.02 22.49 -3.65
N GLU A 120 12.92 22.26 -4.95
CA GLU A 120 11.90 22.81 -5.85
C GLU A 120 11.07 21.67 -6.48
N LEU A 121 9.88 22.00 -6.98
CA LEU A 121 9.04 21.06 -7.73
C LEU A 121 9.47 20.99 -9.20
N ASP A 122 10.72 20.60 -9.44
CA ASP A 122 11.22 20.41 -10.80
C ASP A 122 10.53 19.22 -11.52
N ASP A 123 10.65 19.19 -12.85
CA ASP A 123 9.99 18.20 -13.71
C ASP A 123 10.31 16.75 -13.28
N PHE A 124 11.54 16.48 -12.84
CA PHE A 124 11.96 15.14 -12.41
C PHE A 124 11.32 14.76 -11.08
N THR A 125 11.25 15.70 -10.14
CA THR A 125 10.61 15.52 -8.83
C THR A 125 9.12 15.27 -8.98
N VAL A 126 8.43 16.08 -9.78
CA VAL A 126 7.00 15.91 -10.05
C VAL A 126 6.73 14.59 -10.78
N GLN A 127 7.54 14.22 -11.78
CA GLN A 127 7.42 12.92 -12.45
C GLN A 127 7.60 11.74 -11.50
N GLN A 128 8.42 11.87 -10.45
CA GLN A 128 8.57 10.84 -9.43
C GLN A 128 7.38 10.80 -8.46
N ILE A 129 6.88 11.96 -8.02
CA ILE A 129 5.73 12.07 -7.09
C ILE A 129 4.48 11.40 -7.65
N VAL A 130 4.20 11.59 -8.94
CA VAL A 130 2.99 11.07 -9.60
C VAL A 130 3.10 9.61 -10.03
N ARG A 131 4.22 8.92 -9.73
CA ARG A 131 4.33 7.49 -10.01
C ARG A 131 3.56 6.69 -8.97
N PRO A 132 2.76 5.70 -9.39
CA PRO A 132 2.13 4.78 -8.45
C PRO A 132 3.18 3.98 -7.68
N ARG A 133 2.93 3.77 -6.40
CA ARG A 133 3.91 3.24 -5.45
C ARG A 133 3.25 2.53 -4.26
N CYS A 134 4.07 1.92 -3.41
CA CYS A 134 3.67 1.43 -2.10
C CYS A 134 3.23 2.58 -1.18
N GLY A 135 2.23 2.32 -0.33
CA GLY A 135 1.67 3.23 0.67
C GLY A 135 2.42 3.26 2.01
N VAL A 136 3.42 2.40 2.22
CA VAL A 136 4.26 2.44 3.42
C VAL A 136 5.04 3.76 3.46
N ALA A 137 5.10 4.40 4.64
CA ALA A 137 5.82 5.66 4.80
C ALA A 137 7.34 5.50 4.56
N ASP A 138 7.94 6.48 3.88
CA ASP A 138 9.39 6.53 3.61
C ASP A 138 10.21 6.93 4.84
N ILE A 139 9.56 7.66 5.75
CA ILE A 139 10.14 8.17 7.00
C ILE A 139 9.22 7.75 8.14
N VAL A 140 9.75 6.96 9.06
CA VAL A 140 9.01 6.50 10.24
C VAL A 140 9.72 7.03 11.47
N ASN A 141 8.99 7.78 12.31
CA ASN A 141 9.53 8.43 13.51
C ASN A 141 10.79 9.29 13.21
N GLY A 142 10.74 10.07 12.13
CA GLY A 142 11.83 10.96 11.70
C GLY A 142 13.06 10.23 11.14
N THR A 143 13.00 8.91 10.97
CA THR A 143 14.11 8.11 10.44
C THR A 143 13.75 7.53 9.07
N SER A 144 14.58 7.80 8.07
CA SER A 144 14.53 7.12 6.77
C SER A 144 15.74 6.21 6.61
N THR A 145 15.52 5.00 6.12
CA THR A 145 16.59 4.03 5.86
C THR A 145 16.98 3.94 4.39
N MET A 146 16.29 4.65 3.50
CA MET A 146 16.43 4.54 2.04
C MET A 146 17.86 4.75 1.50
N ASN A 147 18.66 5.57 2.18
CA ASN A 147 20.06 5.85 1.80
C ASN A 147 21.11 5.15 2.67
N SER A 148 20.70 4.26 3.59
CA SER A 148 21.60 3.64 4.58
C SER A 148 22.72 2.77 3.97
N GLY A 149 22.51 2.21 2.77
CA GLY A 149 23.52 1.46 2.02
C GLY A 149 24.66 2.32 1.44
N LYS A 150 24.52 3.65 1.40
CA LYS A 150 25.55 4.59 0.90
C LYS A 150 26.46 5.05 2.04
N SER A 151 27.16 4.12 2.67
CA SER A 151 28.17 4.49 3.67
C SER A 151 29.41 5.07 2.98
N ASN A 152 29.74 6.33 3.27
CA ASN A 152 30.96 7.04 2.88
C ASN A 152 32.22 6.53 3.62
N THR A 153 32.19 5.33 4.21
CA THR A 153 33.35 4.77 4.91
C THR A 153 34.22 3.96 3.95
N SER A 154 35.38 4.52 3.64
CA SER A 154 36.50 3.90 2.94
C SER A 154 36.99 2.66 3.69
N THR A 155 36.31 1.53 3.53
CA THR A 155 36.82 0.21 3.92
C THR A 155 36.78 -0.69 2.69
N ARG A 156 37.87 -1.44 2.48
CA ARG A 156 38.29 -2.12 1.24
C ARG A 156 37.35 -3.20 0.66
N PHE A 157 36.13 -3.34 1.17
CA PHE A 157 35.17 -4.34 0.72
C PHE A 157 33.78 -3.70 0.58
N HIS A 158 33.41 -3.35 -0.65
CA HIS A 158 32.10 -2.77 -0.97
C HIS A 158 31.04 -3.86 -1.07
N THR A 159 30.49 -4.30 0.06
CA THR A 159 29.15 -4.90 0.06
C THR A 159 28.15 -3.77 0.22
N VAL A 160 27.63 -3.26 -0.90
CA VAL A 160 26.49 -2.33 -0.87
C VAL A 160 25.26 -3.18 -0.63
N ALA A 161 24.68 -3.11 0.57
CA ALA A 161 23.35 -3.67 0.77
C ALA A 161 22.35 -2.80 0.00
N HIS A 162 21.63 -3.40 -0.94
CA HIS A 162 20.59 -2.72 -1.71
C HIS A 162 19.21 -2.80 -1.05
N TYR A 163 19.10 -3.53 0.07
CA TYR A 163 17.93 -3.58 0.93
C TYR A 163 18.13 -2.71 2.18
N THR A 164 17.03 -2.34 2.81
CA THR A 164 17.02 -1.64 4.10
C THR A 164 16.10 -2.37 5.07
N LEU A 165 16.23 -2.13 6.37
CA LEU A 165 15.33 -2.67 7.39
C LEU A 165 14.47 -1.53 7.96
N PHE A 166 13.26 -1.85 8.42
CA PHE A 166 12.50 -0.90 9.20
C PHE A 166 13.23 -0.50 10.50
N PRO A 167 13.05 0.74 10.99
CA PRO A 167 13.52 1.11 12.32
C PRO A 167 13.07 0.11 13.39
N GLY A 168 13.99 -0.32 14.24
CA GLY A 168 13.74 -1.36 15.25
C GLY A 168 13.86 -2.80 14.74
N GLU A 169 14.17 -3.00 13.44
CA GLU A 169 14.34 -4.30 12.79
C GLU A 169 13.29 -5.36 13.18
N PRO A 170 11.99 -5.07 13.00
CA PRO A 170 10.92 -6.00 13.30
C PRO A 170 11.12 -7.33 12.55
N ARG A 171 11.00 -8.44 13.29
CA ARG A 171 11.17 -9.79 12.75
C ARG A 171 10.07 -10.70 13.29
N TRP A 172 9.70 -11.69 12.50
CA TRP A 172 8.91 -12.81 13.00
C TRP A 172 9.63 -13.51 14.16
N PRO A 173 8.90 -14.07 15.14
CA PRO A 173 9.51 -14.79 16.26
C PRO A 173 10.54 -15.82 15.78
N GLN A 174 11.66 -15.96 16.50
CA GLN A 174 12.76 -16.81 16.05
C GLN A 174 12.36 -18.29 15.86
N SER A 175 11.37 -18.77 16.63
CA SER A 175 10.81 -20.11 16.50
C SER A 175 9.87 -20.28 15.29
N LYS A 176 9.46 -19.17 14.66
CA LYS A 176 8.51 -19.15 13.55
C LYS A 176 9.29 -19.02 12.25
N ARG A 177 9.41 -20.15 11.55
CA ARG A 177 10.04 -20.24 10.22
C ARG A 177 9.06 -20.61 9.12
N ASP A 178 7.99 -21.32 9.48
CA ASP A 178 6.85 -21.55 8.62
C ASP A 178 5.77 -20.51 8.90
N LEU A 179 5.65 -19.56 7.98
CA LEU A 179 4.65 -18.50 8.02
C LEU A 179 3.42 -18.95 7.22
N THR A 180 2.27 -18.88 7.86
CA THR A 180 1.00 -19.17 7.20
C THR A 180 0.42 -17.90 6.60
N TYR A 181 -0.13 -17.99 5.39
CA TYR A 181 -0.84 -16.88 4.77
C TYR A 181 -2.24 -17.29 4.34
N ALA A 182 -3.18 -16.35 4.38
CA ALA A 182 -4.55 -16.56 3.96
C ALA A 182 -5.14 -15.29 3.34
N PHE A 183 -6.11 -15.49 2.45
CA PHE A 183 -6.84 -14.41 1.80
C PHE A 183 -8.12 -14.09 2.56
N ASN A 184 -8.51 -12.82 2.58
CA ASN A 184 -9.82 -12.41 3.04
C ASN A 184 -10.90 -13.13 2.19
N PRO A 185 -11.77 -13.95 2.80
CA PRO A 185 -12.78 -14.71 2.08
C PRO A 185 -13.77 -13.81 1.33
N ASP A 186 -14.01 -12.58 1.80
CA ASP A 186 -14.95 -11.64 1.19
C ASP A 186 -14.48 -11.14 -0.18
N ASN A 187 -13.19 -11.22 -0.49
CA ASN A 187 -12.67 -10.87 -1.82
C ASN A 187 -12.95 -11.95 -2.88
N ASN A 188 -13.30 -13.18 -2.48
CA ASN A 188 -13.65 -14.29 -3.38
C ASN A 188 -12.65 -14.49 -4.55
N LEU A 189 -11.35 -14.46 -4.26
CA LEU A 189 -10.29 -14.53 -5.27
C LEU A 189 -10.23 -15.90 -5.99
N SER A 190 -9.99 -15.86 -7.30
CA SER A 190 -9.74 -17.06 -8.10
C SER A 190 -8.41 -17.72 -7.75
N ASP A 191 -8.26 -19.01 -8.05
CA ASP A 191 -7.00 -19.73 -7.82
C ASP A 191 -5.86 -19.18 -8.69
N GLU A 192 -6.19 -18.60 -9.84
CA GLU A 192 -5.22 -17.92 -10.71
C GLU A 192 -4.59 -16.71 -10.01
N VAL A 193 -5.41 -15.85 -9.40
CA VAL A 193 -4.94 -14.70 -8.61
C VAL A 193 -4.14 -15.17 -7.39
N LYS A 194 -4.65 -16.17 -6.65
CA LYS A 194 -3.95 -16.74 -5.48
C LYS A 194 -2.58 -17.33 -5.85
N SER A 195 -2.45 -17.90 -7.05
CA SER A 195 -1.18 -18.44 -7.55
C SER A 195 -0.09 -17.39 -7.72
N VAL A 196 -0.46 -16.12 -7.97
CA VAL A 196 0.50 -15.00 -8.07
C VAL A 196 1.23 -14.81 -6.75
N PHE A 197 0.49 -14.79 -5.64
CA PHE A 197 1.06 -14.66 -4.30
C PHE A 197 1.90 -15.88 -3.93
N ALA A 198 1.49 -17.09 -4.33
CA ALA A 198 2.31 -18.28 -4.12
C ALA A 198 3.69 -18.16 -4.81
N ARG A 199 3.73 -17.64 -6.05
CA ARG A 199 5.01 -17.35 -6.75
C ARG A 199 5.80 -16.24 -6.06
N ALA A 200 5.14 -15.19 -5.60
CA ALA A 200 5.79 -14.09 -4.87
C ALA A 200 6.45 -14.60 -3.57
N PHE A 201 5.74 -15.42 -2.78
CA PHE A 201 6.30 -16.08 -1.60
C PHE A 201 7.43 -17.06 -1.93
N ASP A 202 7.30 -17.83 -3.02
CA ASP A 202 8.33 -18.76 -3.47
C ASP A 202 9.66 -18.03 -3.71
N ARG A 203 9.63 -16.88 -4.40
CA ARG A 203 10.82 -16.02 -4.61
C ARG A 203 11.51 -15.68 -3.30
N TRP A 204 10.76 -15.25 -2.29
CA TRP A 204 11.30 -14.96 -0.96
C TRP A 204 11.83 -16.20 -0.23
N SER A 205 11.18 -17.36 -0.40
CA SER A 205 11.64 -18.62 0.19
C SER A 205 12.98 -19.10 -0.40
N THR A 206 13.31 -18.73 -1.63
CA THR A 206 14.60 -19.11 -2.25
C THR A 206 15.81 -18.38 -1.66
N VAL A 207 15.59 -17.25 -1.00
CA VAL A 207 16.64 -16.35 -0.49
C VAL A 207 16.56 -16.15 1.03
N THR A 208 15.59 -16.78 1.70
CA THR A 208 15.43 -16.74 3.16
C THR A 208 15.24 -18.14 3.72
N PRO A 209 15.48 -18.39 5.02
CA PRO A 209 15.18 -19.67 5.65
C PRO A 209 13.68 -19.84 6.00
N LEU A 210 12.80 -19.00 5.44
CA LEU A 210 11.37 -19.02 5.72
C LEU A 210 10.63 -19.89 4.70
N THR A 211 9.61 -20.58 5.17
CA THR A 211 8.63 -21.27 4.32
C THR A 211 7.29 -20.58 4.44
N PHE A 212 6.49 -20.67 3.38
CA PHE A 212 5.18 -20.04 3.32
C PHE A 212 4.13 -21.07 2.95
N THR A 213 3.12 -21.20 3.81
CA THR A 213 2.06 -22.19 3.65
C THR A 213 0.71 -21.51 3.59
N MET A 214 -0.02 -21.68 2.48
CA MET A 214 -1.38 -21.18 2.38
C MET A 214 -2.31 -21.94 3.35
N THR A 215 -3.13 -21.21 4.09
CA THR A 215 -4.19 -21.76 4.94
C THR A 215 -5.55 -21.17 4.58
N THR A 216 -6.63 -21.88 4.93
CA THR A 216 -8.00 -21.42 4.72
C THR A 216 -8.50 -20.52 5.85
N SER A 217 -7.82 -20.51 7.00
CA SER A 217 -8.21 -19.70 8.16
C SER A 217 -7.51 -18.33 8.14
N ALA A 218 -8.18 -17.33 7.55
CA ALA A 218 -7.73 -15.93 7.59
C ALA A 218 -7.59 -15.37 9.03
N TYR A 219 -8.35 -15.91 9.99
CA TYR A 219 -8.31 -15.46 11.37
C TYR A 219 -6.97 -15.75 12.05
N SER A 220 -6.44 -16.96 11.84
CA SER A 220 -5.25 -17.47 12.52
C SER A 220 -3.98 -17.45 11.68
N ALA A 221 -4.07 -17.01 10.42
CA ALA A 221 -2.90 -16.88 9.56
C ALA A 221 -1.94 -15.81 10.10
N ASP A 222 -0.64 -16.05 9.91
CA ASP A 222 0.39 -15.08 10.27
C ASP A 222 0.31 -13.86 9.34
N ILE A 223 0.12 -14.10 8.04
CA ILE A 223 -0.03 -13.09 7.00
C ILE A 223 -1.47 -13.10 6.46
N LYS A 224 -2.09 -11.93 6.42
CA LYS A 224 -3.50 -11.75 6.03
C LYS A 224 -3.58 -10.83 4.83
N ILE A 225 -3.99 -11.39 3.70
CA ILE A 225 -4.00 -10.72 2.40
C ILE A 225 -5.43 -10.31 2.06
N GLY A 226 -5.64 -9.06 1.68
CA GLY A 226 -6.95 -8.60 1.25
C GLY A 226 -6.89 -7.42 0.28
N PHE A 227 -7.94 -7.30 -0.53
CA PHE A 227 -8.18 -6.17 -1.42
C PHE A 227 -9.25 -5.27 -0.81
N TYR A 228 -8.99 -3.97 -0.75
CA TYR A 228 -9.84 -2.99 -0.09
C TYR A 228 -9.97 -1.71 -0.91
N ASN A 229 -11.06 -0.98 -0.73
CA ASN A 229 -11.25 0.33 -1.37
C ASN A 229 -11.36 1.40 -0.28
N GLY A 230 -10.74 2.57 -0.49
CA GLY A 230 -10.91 3.71 0.41
C GLY A 230 -10.53 3.39 1.85
N ASP A 231 -11.28 3.95 2.80
CA ASP A 231 -11.15 3.62 4.22
C ASP A 231 -11.58 2.18 4.49
N HIS A 232 -10.65 1.41 5.04
CA HIS A 232 -10.83 0.00 5.39
C HIS A 232 -10.41 -0.32 6.84
N GLY A 233 -10.42 0.71 7.70
CA GLY A 233 -10.40 0.54 9.16
C GLY A 233 -9.03 0.31 9.78
N ASP A 234 -7.94 0.51 9.04
CA ASP A 234 -6.56 0.46 9.56
C ASP A 234 -5.89 1.84 9.71
N GLY A 235 -6.57 2.91 9.30
CA GLY A 235 -6.07 4.28 9.34
C GLY A 235 -5.33 4.73 8.07
N GLU A 236 -5.14 3.84 7.10
CA GLU A 236 -4.40 4.09 5.85
C GLU A 236 -5.35 3.90 4.65
N PRO A 237 -6.30 4.83 4.41
CA PRO A 237 -7.28 4.66 3.35
C PRO A 237 -6.62 4.65 1.96
N PHE A 238 -7.07 3.74 1.10
CA PHE A 238 -6.66 3.71 -0.31
C PHE A 238 -7.25 4.88 -1.10
N ASP A 239 -6.55 5.31 -2.15
CA ASP A 239 -6.90 6.52 -2.90
C ASP A 239 -7.58 6.24 -4.25
N GLY A 240 -7.74 4.98 -4.64
CA GLY A 240 -8.50 4.59 -5.83
C GLY A 240 -7.58 4.21 -6.97
N VAL A 241 -7.93 4.58 -8.21
CA VAL A 241 -7.14 4.12 -9.36
C VAL A 241 -5.79 4.85 -9.41
N LEU A 242 -4.71 4.08 -9.36
CA LEU A 242 -3.33 4.52 -9.26
C LEU A 242 -3.05 5.35 -7.99
N GLY A 243 -1.79 5.70 -7.77
CA GLY A 243 -1.36 6.36 -6.54
C GLY A 243 -0.81 5.32 -5.59
N THR A 244 -1.52 5.04 -4.49
CA THR A 244 -1.14 4.02 -3.52
C THR A 244 -1.69 2.66 -3.93
N LEU A 245 -0.81 1.75 -4.36
CA LEU A 245 -1.25 0.45 -4.91
C LEU A 245 -1.53 -0.60 -3.82
N ALA A 246 -0.78 -0.55 -2.73
CA ALA A 246 -0.81 -1.52 -1.64
C ALA A 246 -0.05 -0.98 -0.44
N HIS A 247 -0.25 -1.60 0.72
CA HIS A 247 0.61 -1.46 1.88
C HIS A 247 0.64 -2.72 2.73
N ALA A 248 1.73 -2.90 3.46
CA ALA A 248 1.91 -4.01 4.38
C ALA A 248 2.45 -3.56 5.73
N PHE A 249 2.12 -4.34 6.76
CA PHE A 249 2.50 -4.06 8.13
C PHE A 249 3.59 -5.03 8.57
N SER A 250 4.73 -4.45 8.97
CA SER A 250 5.92 -5.19 9.38
C SER A 250 5.66 -6.26 10.47
N PRO A 251 6.54 -7.26 10.60
CA PRO A 251 6.38 -8.31 11.60
C PRO A 251 6.18 -7.80 13.04
N PRO A 252 5.38 -8.49 13.87
CA PRO A 252 4.60 -9.69 13.55
C PRO A 252 3.15 -9.35 13.12
N ASN A 253 2.86 -8.13 12.64
CA ASN A 253 1.49 -7.72 12.34
C ASN A 253 0.89 -8.51 11.17
N GLY A 254 1.62 -8.58 10.05
CA GLY A 254 1.30 -9.50 8.95
C GLY A 254 0.11 -9.11 8.07
N ARG A 255 -0.50 -7.92 8.27
CA ARG A 255 -1.52 -7.41 7.35
C ARG A 255 -0.88 -6.99 6.02
N PHE A 256 -1.47 -7.40 4.91
CA PHE A 256 -1.07 -7.09 3.55
C PHE A 256 -2.30 -6.71 2.75
N HIS A 257 -2.45 -5.42 2.50
CA HIS A 257 -3.62 -4.84 1.84
C HIS A 257 -3.24 -4.34 0.46
N LEU A 258 -4.10 -4.58 -0.52
CA LEU A 258 -3.98 -4.08 -1.88
C LEU A 258 -5.19 -3.21 -2.23
N ASP A 259 -4.99 -2.18 -3.04
CA ASP A 259 -6.10 -1.35 -3.50
C ASP A 259 -6.97 -2.14 -4.50
N GLY A 260 -8.24 -2.29 -4.15
CA GLY A 260 -9.25 -2.96 -4.96
C GLY A 260 -9.75 -2.12 -6.13
N ALA A 261 -9.37 -0.85 -6.25
CA ALA A 261 -9.70 -0.02 -7.40
C ALA A 261 -8.79 -0.29 -8.61
N GLU A 262 -7.64 -0.93 -8.41
CA GLU A 262 -6.60 -1.03 -9.42
C GLU A 262 -6.89 -2.05 -10.54
N THR A 263 -6.25 -1.81 -11.68
CA THR A 263 -6.26 -2.71 -12.84
C THR A 263 -5.12 -3.73 -12.72
N TRP A 264 -5.37 -4.78 -11.94
CA TRP A 264 -4.40 -5.84 -11.65
C TRP A 264 -4.21 -6.80 -12.83
N VAL A 265 -2.98 -6.92 -13.30
CA VAL A 265 -2.57 -7.89 -14.31
C VAL A 265 -1.89 -9.08 -13.64
N VAL A 266 -2.43 -10.27 -13.88
CA VAL A 266 -2.03 -11.53 -13.22
C VAL A 266 -0.79 -12.15 -13.86
N SER A 267 -0.60 -11.95 -15.17
CA SER A 267 0.55 -12.46 -15.91
C SER A 267 0.88 -11.64 -17.15
N GLY A 268 2.13 -11.75 -17.61
CA GLY A 268 2.61 -11.11 -18.82
C GLY A 268 3.37 -9.82 -18.57
N ASP A 269 3.66 -9.10 -19.65
CA ASP A 269 4.48 -7.90 -19.62
C ASP A 269 3.59 -6.65 -19.66
N VAL A 270 3.42 -6.00 -18.50
CA VAL A 270 2.62 -4.78 -18.36
C VAL A 270 3.17 -3.58 -19.13
N THR A 271 4.45 -3.59 -19.53
CA THR A 271 5.02 -2.52 -20.38
C THR A 271 4.45 -2.51 -21.79
N LYS A 272 3.82 -3.63 -22.21
CA LYS A 272 3.11 -3.77 -23.48
C LYS A 272 1.62 -3.43 -23.37
N ALA A 273 1.14 -3.02 -22.19
CA ALA A 273 -0.24 -2.64 -22.01
C ALA A 273 -0.57 -1.36 -22.80
N THR A 274 -1.75 -1.34 -23.43
CA THR A 274 -2.33 -0.12 -23.99
C THR A 274 -2.94 0.75 -22.91
N SER A 275 -3.27 0.16 -21.76
CA SER A 275 -3.75 0.88 -20.59
C SER A 275 -2.58 1.39 -19.75
N SER A 276 -2.59 2.69 -19.47
CA SER A 276 -1.67 3.33 -18.52
C SER A 276 -1.96 2.97 -17.07
N SER A 277 -3.11 2.36 -16.77
CA SER A 277 -3.49 1.94 -15.41
C SER A 277 -3.15 0.48 -15.09
N ALA A 278 -2.62 -0.29 -16.05
CA ALA A 278 -2.25 -1.68 -15.82
C ALA A 278 -1.10 -1.80 -14.80
N ILE A 279 -1.30 -2.62 -13.77
CA ILE A 279 -0.33 -2.88 -12.69
C ILE A 279 -0.01 -4.38 -12.63
N ASP A 280 1.27 -4.74 -12.56
CA ASP A 280 1.70 -6.12 -12.38
C ASP A 280 1.50 -6.56 -10.93
N LEU A 281 0.57 -7.50 -10.71
CA LEU A 281 0.22 -7.94 -9.36
C LEU A 281 1.37 -8.69 -8.66
N GLU A 282 2.18 -9.45 -9.41
CA GLU A 282 3.29 -10.20 -8.82
C GLU A 282 4.38 -9.25 -8.29
N SER A 283 4.67 -8.20 -9.03
CA SER A 283 5.69 -7.21 -8.67
C SER A 283 5.30 -6.45 -7.42
N VAL A 284 4.04 -6.00 -7.31
CA VAL A 284 3.52 -5.42 -6.05
C VAL A 284 3.59 -6.45 -4.92
N ALA A 285 3.16 -7.69 -5.16
CA ALA A 285 3.18 -8.70 -4.11
C ALA A 285 4.58 -9.04 -3.60
N VAL A 286 5.58 -9.14 -4.48
CA VAL A 286 6.98 -9.36 -4.10
C VAL A 286 7.46 -8.21 -3.21
N HIS A 287 7.19 -6.96 -3.61
CA HIS A 287 7.58 -5.78 -2.83
C HIS A 287 6.96 -5.78 -1.42
N GLU A 288 5.64 -5.92 -1.33
CA GLU A 288 4.91 -5.88 -0.05
C GLU A 288 5.29 -7.05 0.88
N ILE A 289 5.62 -8.21 0.32
CA ILE A 289 6.16 -9.33 1.13
C ILE A 289 7.52 -8.95 1.74
N GLY A 290 8.34 -8.14 1.08
CA GLY A 290 9.56 -7.59 1.69
C GLY A 290 9.27 -6.85 3.01
N HIS A 291 8.22 -6.02 3.03
CA HIS A 291 7.77 -5.35 4.26
C HIS A 291 7.26 -6.33 5.31
N LEU A 292 6.52 -7.36 4.90
CA LEU A 292 6.10 -8.47 5.77
C LEU A 292 7.28 -9.27 6.34
N LEU A 293 8.49 -9.10 5.81
CA LEU A 293 9.72 -9.72 6.31
C LEU A 293 10.63 -8.74 7.08
N GLY A 294 10.19 -7.49 7.26
CA GLY A 294 10.87 -6.46 8.03
C GLY A 294 11.77 -5.53 7.20
N LEU A 295 11.72 -5.63 5.87
CA LEU A 295 12.47 -4.73 4.99
C LEU A 295 11.77 -3.38 4.90
N GLY A 296 12.55 -2.30 4.88
CA GLY A 296 12.06 -0.96 4.57
C GLY A 296 12.26 -0.62 3.09
N HIS A 297 11.86 0.60 2.71
CA HIS A 297 12.16 1.14 1.39
C HIS A 297 13.66 1.38 1.20
N SER A 298 14.16 1.14 -0.01
CA SER A 298 15.51 1.50 -0.45
C SER A 298 15.47 2.61 -1.50
N SER A 299 16.56 3.36 -1.64
CA SER A 299 16.72 4.44 -2.64
C SER A 299 17.01 3.91 -4.06
N VAL A 300 17.17 2.59 -4.21
CA VAL A 300 17.27 1.96 -5.52
C VAL A 300 15.89 2.02 -6.18
N GLN A 301 15.79 2.67 -7.33
CA GLN A 301 14.52 3.00 -8.01
C GLN A 301 13.52 1.84 -8.11
N PHE A 302 14.01 0.60 -8.19
CA PHE A 302 13.19 -0.60 -8.36
C PHE A 302 12.55 -1.10 -7.08
N SER A 303 13.16 -0.87 -5.91
CA SER A 303 12.65 -1.34 -4.61
C SER A 303 11.41 -0.57 -4.11
N MET A 304 10.68 0.11 -5.00
CA MET A 304 9.67 1.12 -4.65
C MET A 304 8.66 1.37 -5.78
N CYS A 305 9.11 1.38 -7.03
CA CYS A 305 8.25 1.64 -8.18
C CYS A 305 7.77 0.32 -8.80
N VAL A 306 6.46 0.12 -8.79
CA VAL A 306 5.78 -1.17 -8.97
C VAL A 306 5.16 -1.37 -10.37
N LYS A 307 5.54 -0.54 -11.35
CA LYS A 307 5.06 -0.66 -12.75
C LYS A 307 5.92 -1.54 -13.66
N GLU A 308 6.99 -2.15 -13.16
CA GLU A 308 7.93 -2.91 -14.00
C GLU A 308 7.74 -4.43 -13.89
N THR A 309 8.26 -5.15 -14.87
CA THR A 309 8.01 -6.58 -15.14
C THR A 309 8.44 -7.54 -14.01
N ALA A 310 7.76 -8.68 -13.89
CA ALA A 310 8.09 -9.77 -12.97
C ALA A 310 9.51 -10.40 -13.13
N GLU A 311 10.17 -10.23 -14.28
CA GLU A 311 11.59 -10.60 -14.46
C GLU A 311 12.51 -9.72 -13.62
N ARG A 312 12.13 -8.46 -13.38
CA ARG A 312 12.92 -7.48 -12.64
C ARG A 312 12.69 -7.56 -11.13
N SER A 313 11.49 -7.91 -10.68
CA SER A 313 11.23 -8.24 -9.26
C SER A 313 11.98 -9.48 -8.77
N LYS A 314 12.55 -10.29 -9.68
CA LYS A 314 13.52 -11.32 -9.31
C LYS A 314 14.78 -10.72 -8.67
N PHE A 315 15.21 -9.56 -9.15
CA PHE A 315 16.38 -8.87 -8.59
C PHE A 315 16.11 -8.40 -7.16
N GLU A 316 14.91 -7.91 -6.82
CA GLU A 316 14.58 -7.44 -5.46
C GLU A 316 14.71 -8.56 -4.41
N ALA A 317 14.19 -9.75 -4.72
CA ALA A 317 14.38 -10.92 -3.85
C ALA A 317 15.85 -11.36 -3.81
N GLU A 318 16.55 -11.39 -4.94
CA GLU A 318 17.97 -11.78 -4.99
C GLU A 318 18.90 -10.84 -4.20
N ASP A 319 18.51 -9.57 -4.06
CA ASP A 319 19.26 -8.53 -3.35
C ASP A 319 19.04 -8.51 -1.82
N SER A 320 18.19 -9.41 -1.34
CA SER A 320 17.90 -9.56 0.09
C SER A 320 19.02 -10.28 0.83
N PRO A 321 19.15 -10.10 2.16
CA PRO A 321 20.26 -10.67 2.90
C PRO A 321 20.25 -12.20 2.87
N LYS A 322 21.18 -12.78 2.11
CA LYS A 322 21.51 -14.21 2.17
C LYS A 322 22.33 -14.44 3.43
N LYS A 323 21.82 -15.22 4.37
CA LYS A 323 22.57 -15.70 5.53
C LYS A 323 23.26 -17.02 5.21
#